data_AF-A0A8C4NAM6-F1
#
_entry.id   AF-A0A8C4NAM6-F1
#
_cell.length_a   1.000
_cell.length_b   1.000
_cell.length_c   1.000
_cell.angle_alpha   90.00
_cell.angle_beta   90.00
_cell.angle_gamma   90.00
#
_symmetry.space_group_name_H-M   'P 1'
#
loop_
_entity.id
_entity.type
_entity.pdbx_description
1 polymer ?
#
loop_
_entity_poly.entity_id
_entity_poly.type
_entity_poly.pdbx_seq_one_letter_code
_entity_poly.pdbx_strand_id
1 'polypeptide(L)'
;MATRKKVLLKVIILGDSGVGKTSLMNQYVNKKFSNQYKATIGADFLTKEVVVDDRLVTLQIWDTAGQERFQSLGVAFYRGADCCVLVFDVTMANTFRTLDSWRDEFLIQVSTKRAQAWCTNKNGIPYFETSAKEAINVEQAFQTIARNALKQETDVEIQSEFPEPIKLSNTEPPRQENCSC
;
A
#
# COMPACT_ATOMS: atom_id res chain seq x y z
N MET A 1 26.80 4.34 21.33
CA MET A 1 25.63 4.96 20.68
C MET A 1 24.97 3.91 19.81
N ALA A 2 23.73 3.51 20.12
CA ALA A 2 23.00 2.59 19.24
C ALA A 2 22.74 3.31 17.90
N THR A 3 23.20 2.73 16.80
CA THR A 3 22.89 3.20 15.45
C THR A 3 21.38 3.06 15.25
N ARG A 4 20.66 4.19 15.12
CA ARG A 4 19.24 4.16 14.74
C ARG A 4 19.13 3.42 13.39
N LYS A 5 18.43 2.29 13.38
CA LYS A 5 18.14 1.48 12.18
C LYS A 5 17.49 2.39 11.14
N LYS A 6 18.08 2.46 9.93
CA LYS A 6 17.46 3.17 8.81
C LYS A 6 16.17 2.44 8.45
N VAL A 7 15.07 3.17 8.42
CA VAL A 7 13.77 2.63 8.03
C VAL A 7 13.61 2.75 6.52
N LEU A 8 13.39 1.63 5.85
CA LEU A 8 13.10 1.57 4.42
C LEU A 8 11.68 1.08 4.24
N LEU A 9 10.83 1.90 3.62
CA LEU A 9 9.44 1.55 3.34
C LEU A 9 9.23 1.37 1.84
N LYS A 10 8.77 0.19 1.45
CA LYS A 10 8.46 -0.13 0.06
C LYS A 10 7.00 0.21 -0.26
N VAL A 11 6.80 1.19 -1.13
CA VAL A 11 5.49 1.69 -1.57
C VAL A 11 5.26 1.25 -3.01
N ILE A 12 4.14 0.58 -3.29
CA ILE A 12 3.74 0.19 -4.65
C ILE A 12 2.61 1.09 -5.14
N ILE A 13 2.72 1.63 -6.36
CA ILE A 13 1.66 2.39 -7.01
C ILE A 13 0.97 1.52 -8.06
N LEU A 14 -0.34 1.30 -7.93
CA LEU A 14 -1.18 0.51 -8.82
C LEU A 14 -2.33 1.35 -9.40
N GLY A 15 -2.91 0.85 -10.49
CA GLY A 15 -3.98 1.52 -11.23
C GLY A 15 -3.83 1.35 -12.74
N ASP A 16 -4.87 1.71 -13.48
CA ASP A 16 -4.92 1.50 -14.93
C ASP A 16 -3.81 2.24 -15.69
N SER A 17 -3.57 1.82 -16.93
CA SER A 17 -2.68 2.52 -17.85
C SER A 17 -3.17 3.96 -18.07
N GLY A 18 -2.26 4.93 -18.04
CA GLY A 18 -2.58 6.34 -18.35
C GLY A 18 -3.11 7.19 -17.19
N VAL A 19 -3.46 6.61 -16.04
CA VAL A 19 -4.02 7.37 -14.89
C VAL A 19 -3.03 8.33 -14.20
N GLY A 20 -1.76 8.32 -14.60
CA GLY A 20 -0.75 9.26 -14.08
C GLY A 20 0.16 8.76 -12.97
N LYS A 21 0.24 7.44 -12.72
CA LYS A 21 1.13 6.82 -11.71
C LYS A 21 2.59 7.31 -11.80
N THR A 22 3.19 7.17 -12.98
CA THR A 22 4.56 7.60 -13.28
C THR A 22 4.75 9.10 -13.09
N SER A 23 3.76 9.90 -13.49
CA SER A 23 3.77 11.36 -13.33
C SER A 23 3.69 11.76 -11.86
N LEU A 24 2.87 11.06 -11.07
CA LEU A 24 2.71 11.29 -9.64
C LEU A 24 4.00 10.97 -8.89
N MET A 25 4.62 9.82 -9.17
CA MET A 25 5.92 9.43 -8.63
C MET A 25 7.00 10.46 -8.98
N ASN A 26 7.13 10.82 -10.26
CA ASN A 26 8.13 11.80 -10.69
C ASN A 26 7.88 13.19 -10.11
N GLN A 27 6.63 13.60 -9.98
CA GLN A 27 6.33 14.90 -9.37
C GLN A 27 6.69 14.92 -7.88
N TYR A 28 6.45 13.83 -7.17
CA TYR A 28 6.83 13.73 -5.76
C TYR A 28 8.35 13.73 -5.57
N VAL A 29 9.07 12.89 -6.33
CA VAL A 29 10.51 12.67 -6.15
C VAL A 29 11.35 13.76 -6.81
N ASN A 30 11.09 14.02 -8.09
CA ASN A 30 11.93 14.86 -8.95
C ASN A 30 11.40 16.28 -9.14
N LYS A 31 10.18 16.59 -8.65
CA LYS A 31 9.48 17.86 -8.89
C LYS A 31 9.36 18.18 -10.39
N LYS A 32 9.15 17.14 -11.19
CA LYS A 32 9.06 17.21 -12.65
C LYS A 32 7.78 16.56 -13.14
N PHE A 33 7.20 17.19 -14.15
CA PHE A 33 6.08 16.69 -14.92
C PHE A 33 6.40 16.75 -16.42
N SER A 34 5.91 15.78 -17.18
CA SER A 34 6.04 15.73 -18.65
C SER A 34 4.68 15.49 -19.28
N ASN A 35 4.36 16.24 -20.33
CA ASN A 35 3.17 16.00 -21.15
C ASN A 35 3.35 14.84 -22.14
N GLN A 36 4.58 14.35 -22.33
CA GLN A 36 4.83 13.21 -23.21
C GLN A 36 4.48 11.92 -22.49
N TYR A 37 3.40 11.27 -22.94
CA TYR A 37 3.06 9.94 -22.48
C TYR A 37 4.10 8.91 -22.95
N LYS A 38 4.66 8.18 -22.00
CA LYS A 38 5.45 6.97 -22.25
C LYS A 38 4.88 5.86 -21.38
N ALA A 39 4.48 4.75 -21.99
CA ALA A 39 4.00 3.59 -21.24
C ALA A 39 5.14 3.01 -20.40
N THR A 40 4.89 2.76 -19.11
CA THR A 40 5.82 2.03 -18.25
C THR A 40 5.89 0.57 -18.70
N ILE A 41 7.11 0.06 -18.85
CA ILE A 41 7.37 -1.35 -19.18
C ILE A 41 7.83 -2.04 -17.89
N GLY A 42 7.08 -3.04 -17.42
CA GLY A 42 7.39 -3.75 -16.17
C GLY A 42 7.18 -2.86 -14.94
N ALA A 43 8.21 -2.70 -14.12
CA ALA A 43 8.21 -1.81 -12.97
C ALA A 43 9.53 -1.05 -12.86
N ASP A 44 9.45 0.20 -12.44
CA ASP A 44 10.60 1.05 -12.11
C ASP A 44 10.43 1.61 -10.71
N PHE A 45 11.51 2.02 -10.05
CA PHE A 45 11.40 2.62 -8.72
C PHE A 45 12.32 3.83 -8.54
N LEU A 46 11.82 4.77 -7.75
CA LEU A 46 12.59 5.91 -7.28
C LEU A 46 12.64 5.91 -5.75
N THR A 47 13.71 6.48 -5.20
CA THR A 47 13.87 6.66 -3.76
C THR A 47 13.72 8.12 -3.36
N LYS A 48 13.11 8.36 -2.20
CA LYS A 48 13.06 9.69 -1.56
C LYS A 48 13.16 9.55 -0.05
N GLU A 49 14.06 10.30 0.54
CA GLU A 49 14.13 10.44 2.00
C GLU A 49 13.09 11.46 2.47
N VAL A 50 12.38 11.11 3.54
CA VAL A 50 11.33 11.94 4.16
C VAL A 50 11.45 11.84 5.67
N VAL A 51 11.22 12.96 6.36
CA VAL A 51 11.10 12.97 7.82
C VAL A 51 9.63 12.83 8.18
N VAL A 52 9.29 11.81 8.96
CA VAL A 52 7.95 11.54 9.46
C VAL A 52 8.03 11.32 10.96
N ASP A 53 7.30 12.11 11.73
CA ASP A 53 7.25 12.05 13.19
C ASP A 53 8.69 11.98 13.81
N ASP A 54 9.56 12.90 13.37
CA ASP A 54 10.98 13.02 13.75
C ASP A 54 11.88 11.81 13.44
N ARG A 55 11.40 10.89 12.59
CA ARG A 55 12.16 9.76 12.06
C ARG A 55 12.50 9.98 10.59
N LEU A 56 13.77 9.80 10.24
CA LEU A 56 14.20 9.79 8.85
C LEU A 56 13.86 8.42 8.23
N VAL A 57 13.06 8.44 7.18
CA VAL A 57 12.56 7.27 6.46
C VAL A 57 12.97 7.37 5.00
N THR A 58 13.42 6.26 4.43
CA THR A 58 13.64 6.13 2.98
C THR A 58 12.43 5.46 2.35
N LEU A 59 11.70 6.18 1.51
CA LEU A 59 10.66 5.58 0.67
C LEU A 59 11.29 5.00 -0.59
N GLN A 60 11.01 3.74 -0.87
CA GLN A 60 11.25 3.12 -2.18
C GLN A 60 9.90 3.02 -2.90
N ILE A 61 9.67 3.90 -3.86
CA ILE A 61 8.39 4.05 -4.54
C ILE A 61 8.47 3.33 -5.89
N TRP A 62 7.67 2.29 -6.05
CA TRP A 62 7.62 1.45 -7.24
C TRP A 62 6.42 1.87 -8.12
N ASP A 63 6.73 2.34 -9.33
CA ASP A 63 5.77 2.56 -10.40
C ASP A 63 5.63 1.27 -11.22
N THR A 64 4.40 0.82 -11.43
CA THR A 64 4.12 -0.40 -12.20
C THR A 64 3.40 -0.09 -13.51
N ALA A 65 3.61 -0.93 -14.50
CA ALA A 65 2.81 -0.91 -15.72
C ALA A 65 1.34 -1.17 -15.40
N GLY A 66 0.46 -0.27 -15.87
CA GLY A 66 -1.00 -0.43 -15.71
C GLY A 66 -1.69 -1.20 -16.84
N GLN A 67 -0.92 -1.87 -17.72
CA GLN A 67 -1.50 -2.71 -18.77
C GLN A 67 -1.61 -4.16 -18.31
N GLU A 68 -2.76 -4.77 -18.57
CA GLU A 68 -3.07 -6.16 -18.26
C GLU A 68 -2.05 -7.14 -18.87
N ARG A 69 -1.44 -6.78 -20.00
CA ARG A 69 -0.40 -7.59 -20.67
C ARG A 69 0.88 -7.79 -19.85
N PHE A 70 1.11 -6.98 -18.81
CA PHE A 70 2.28 -7.09 -17.93
C PHE A 70 1.93 -7.53 -16.50
N GLN A 71 0.67 -7.88 -16.21
CA GLN A 71 0.24 -8.30 -14.87
C GLN A 71 1.01 -9.52 -14.33
N SER A 72 1.42 -10.45 -15.20
CA SER A 72 2.20 -11.62 -14.79
C SER A 72 3.62 -11.29 -14.29
N LEU A 73 4.18 -10.12 -14.66
CA LEU A 73 5.46 -9.63 -14.17
C LEU A 73 5.34 -8.94 -12.79
N GLY A 74 4.12 -8.56 -12.39
CA GLY A 74 3.85 -7.78 -11.16
C GLY A 74 4.15 -8.51 -9.85
N VAL A 75 4.02 -9.84 -9.82
CA VAL A 75 4.07 -10.66 -8.60
C VAL A 75 5.39 -10.51 -7.83
N ALA A 76 6.52 -10.48 -8.54
CA ALA A 76 7.83 -10.30 -7.91
C ALA A 76 7.98 -8.91 -7.26
N PHE A 77 7.32 -7.89 -7.83
CA PHE A 77 7.44 -6.52 -7.36
C PHE A 77 6.58 -6.25 -6.11
N TYR A 78 5.48 -6.97 -5.89
CA TYR A 78 4.61 -6.74 -4.73
C TYR A 78 5.19 -7.30 -3.42
N ARG A 79 6.08 -8.31 -3.52
CA ARG A 79 6.66 -8.95 -2.34
C ARG A 79 7.41 -7.94 -1.47
N GLY A 80 7.08 -7.93 -0.18
CA GLY A 80 7.68 -7.04 0.81
C GLY A 80 7.20 -5.60 0.73
N ALA A 81 6.10 -5.31 0.02
CA ALA A 81 5.46 -4.00 0.10
C ALA A 81 4.96 -3.72 1.53
N ASP A 82 5.17 -2.49 1.97
CA ASP A 82 4.67 -1.96 3.25
C ASP A 82 3.42 -1.10 3.03
N CYS A 83 3.24 -0.56 1.82
CA CYS A 83 2.04 0.18 1.44
C CYS A 83 1.71 0.02 -0.06
N CYS A 84 0.42 0.14 -0.38
CA CYS A 84 -0.09 0.23 -1.74
C CYS A 84 -0.84 1.55 -1.93
N VAL A 85 -0.59 2.23 -3.04
CA VAL A 85 -1.32 3.40 -3.52
C VAL A 85 -2.15 2.98 -4.72
N LEU A 86 -3.47 3.20 -4.64
CA LEU A 86 -4.40 2.95 -5.73
C LEU A 86 -4.70 4.28 -6.44
N VAL A 87 -4.42 4.35 -7.73
CA VAL A 87 -4.56 5.57 -8.53
C VAL A 87 -5.59 5.37 -9.62
N PHE A 88 -6.49 6.35 -9.77
CA PHE A 88 -7.44 6.43 -10.87
C PHE A 88 -7.48 7.86 -11.42
N ASP A 89 -8.02 8.02 -12.62
CA ASP A 89 -8.24 9.32 -13.23
C ASP A 89 -9.70 9.74 -13.03
N VAL A 90 -9.91 10.88 -12.36
CA VAL A 90 -11.24 11.45 -12.07
C VAL A 90 -12.05 11.76 -13.35
N THR A 91 -11.37 11.95 -14.48
CA THR A 91 -12.00 12.17 -15.79
C THR A 91 -12.39 10.87 -16.51
N MET A 92 -11.93 9.71 -16.02
CA MET A 92 -12.20 8.40 -16.61
C MET A 92 -12.83 7.45 -15.59
N ALA A 93 -14.16 7.47 -15.49
CA ALA A 93 -14.93 6.70 -14.49
C ALA A 93 -14.64 5.19 -14.46
N ASN A 94 -14.27 4.58 -15.59
CA ASN A 94 -13.90 3.16 -15.64
C ASN A 94 -12.67 2.85 -14.77
N THR A 95 -11.70 3.77 -14.71
CA THR A 95 -10.45 3.59 -13.94
C THR A 95 -10.69 3.58 -12.43
N PHE A 96 -11.80 4.15 -11.96
CA PHE A 96 -12.24 4.04 -10.58
C PHE A 96 -12.82 2.66 -10.28
N ARG A 97 -13.60 2.09 -11.21
CA ARG A 97 -14.26 0.79 -11.04
C ARG A 97 -13.27 -0.36 -10.99
N THR A 98 -12.14 -0.24 -11.66
CA THR A 98 -11.08 -1.26 -11.68
C THR A 98 -10.22 -1.27 -10.41
N LEU A 99 -10.35 -0.27 -9.54
CA LEU A 99 -9.56 -0.21 -8.29
C LEU A 99 -9.81 -1.38 -7.36
N ASP A 100 -11.03 -1.92 -7.32
CA ASP A 100 -11.34 -3.11 -6.53
C ASP A 100 -10.52 -4.32 -7.03
N SER A 101 -10.36 -4.47 -8.34
CA SER A 101 -9.54 -5.53 -8.93
C SER A 101 -8.06 -5.34 -8.60
N TRP A 102 -7.54 -4.12 -8.70
CA TRP A 102 -6.15 -3.81 -8.32
C TRP A 102 -5.88 -4.06 -6.84
N ARG A 103 -6.83 -3.72 -5.97
CA ARG A 103 -6.75 -4.01 -4.54
C ARG A 103 -6.68 -5.52 -4.31
N ASP A 104 -7.61 -6.27 -4.89
CA ASP A 104 -7.71 -7.70 -4.65
C ASP A 104 -6.47 -8.43 -5.19
N GLU A 105 -5.93 -8.00 -6.34
CA GLU A 105 -4.66 -8.48 -6.88
C GLU A 105 -3.50 -8.25 -5.90
N PHE A 106 -3.36 -7.05 -5.35
CA PHE A 106 -2.33 -6.74 -4.35
C PHE A 106 -2.45 -7.63 -3.11
N LEU A 107 -3.67 -7.80 -2.59
CA LEU A 107 -3.91 -8.58 -1.37
C LEU A 107 -3.65 -10.08 -1.54
N ILE A 108 -3.81 -10.62 -2.75
CA ILE A 108 -3.44 -12.01 -3.06
C ILE A 108 -1.93 -12.23 -2.94
N GLN A 109 -1.14 -11.22 -3.30
CA GLN A 109 0.33 -11.34 -3.39
C GLN A 109 1.07 -10.90 -2.13
N VAL A 110 0.43 -10.09 -1.28
CA VAL A 110 0.96 -9.70 0.04
C VAL A 110 0.54 -10.73 1.09
N SER A 111 1.38 -10.96 2.09
CA SER A 111 1.10 -11.98 3.12
C SER A 111 -0.27 -11.75 3.76
N THR A 112 -1.05 -12.83 3.88
CA THR A 112 -2.43 -12.80 4.39
C THR A 112 -2.52 -12.08 5.73
N LYS A 113 -1.49 -12.17 6.59
CA LYS A 113 -1.42 -11.46 7.88
C LYS A 113 -1.32 -9.93 7.74
N ARG A 114 -0.48 -9.41 6.83
CA ARG A 114 -0.36 -7.96 6.56
C ARG A 114 -1.61 -7.43 5.85
N ALA A 115 -2.12 -8.21 4.90
CA ALA A 115 -3.36 -7.93 4.18
C ALA A 115 -4.57 -7.92 5.11
N GLN A 116 -4.70 -8.89 6.02
CA GLN A 116 -5.78 -8.96 7.02
C GLN A 116 -5.69 -7.81 8.02
N ALA A 117 -4.51 -7.50 8.60
CA ALA A 117 -4.37 -6.36 9.51
C ALA A 117 -4.78 -5.03 8.86
N TRP A 118 -4.49 -4.86 7.58
CA TRP A 118 -4.90 -3.69 6.80
C TRP A 118 -6.40 -3.71 6.45
N CYS A 119 -6.94 -4.87 6.05
CA CYS A 119 -8.35 -5.07 5.74
C CYS A 119 -9.28 -5.00 6.95
N THR A 120 -8.84 -5.35 8.16
CA THR A 120 -9.66 -5.20 9.38
C THR A 120 -9.88 -3.73 9.71
N ASN A 121 -8.98 -2.84 9.25
CA ASN A 121 -9.12 -1.39 9.32
C ASN A 121 -9.93 -0.77 8.16
N LYS A 122 -10.76 -1.57 7.47
CA LYS A 122 -11.50 -1.25 6.23
C LYS A 122 -12.33 0.05 6.18
N ASN A 123 -12.41 0.84 7.24
CA ASN A 123 -13.21 2.08 7.30
C ASN A 123 -12.42 3.38 7.08
N GLY A 124 -11.12 3.34 6.77
CA GLY A 124 -10.29 4.56 6.77
C GLY A 124 -9.17 4.64 5.75
N ILE A 125 -9.27 3.99 4.59
CA ILE A 125 -8.27 4.19 3.51
C ILE A 125 -8.26 5.68 3.16
N PRO A 126 -7.13 6.40 3.35
CA PRO A 126 -7.08 7.82 3.05
C PRO A 126 -7.31 8.07 1.56
N TYR A 127 -8.18 9.02 1.23
CA TYR A 127 -8.43 9.47 -0.13
C TYR A 127 -7.80 10.84 -0.35
N PHE A 128 -7.16 11.03 -1.52
CA PHE A 128 -6.58 12.28 -1.94
C PHE A 128 -6.92 12.56 -3.40
N GLU A 129 -7.49 13.73 -3.67
CA GLU A 129 -7.49 14.30 -5.02
C GLU A 129 -6.15 14.99 -5.26
N THR A 130 -5.45 14.63 -6.33
CA THR A 130 -4.11 15.16 -6.63
C THR A 130 -3.99 15.60 -8.08
N SER A 131 -3.10 16.56 -8.33
CA SER A 131 -2.68 16.92 -9.68
C SER A 131 -1.17 16.83 -9.78
N ALA A 132 -0.67 15.81 -10.47
CA ALA A 132 0.77 15.70 -10.76
C ALA A 132 1.28 16.88 -11.61
N LYS A 133 0.42 17.39 -12.50
CA LYS A 133 0.75 18.53 -13.37
C LYS A 133 0.91 19.83 -12.59
N GLU A 134 0.04 20.07 -11.60
CA GLU A 134 0.00 21.31 -10.83
C GLU A 134 0.61 21.16 -9.42
N ALA A 135 1.18 19.99 -9.11
CA ALA A 135 1.71 19.63 -7.79
C ALA A 135 0.68 19.68 -6.64
N ILE A 136 -0.62 19.64 -6.93
CA ILE A 136 -1.68 19.73 -5.91
C ILE A 136 -1.75 18.42 -5.12
N ASN A 137 -1.70 18.53 -3.79
CA ASN A 137 -1.83 17.45 -2.80
C ASN A 137 -0.85 16.27 -2.93
N VAL A 138 0.12 16.33 -3.85
CA VAL A 138 1.10 15.25 -4.07
C VAL A 138 1.94 15.00 -2.82
N GLU A 139 2.50 16.06 -2.22
CA GLU A 139 3.35 15.91 -1.03
C GLU A 139 2.55 15.41 0.18
N GLN A 140 1.33 15.91 0.37
CA GLN A 140 0.44 15.53 1.48
C GLN A 140 0.03 14.06 1.40
N ALA A 141 -0.28 13.57 0.20
CA ALA A 141 -0.60 12.17 -0.03
C ALA A 141 0.57 11.26 0.36
N PHE A 142 1.79 11.55 -0.13
CA PHE A 142 2.97 10.73 0.17
C PHE A 142 3.44 10.84 1.63
N GLN A 143 3.27 12.00 2.30
CA GLN A 143 3.50 12.09 3.73
C GLN A 143 2.55 11.19 4.52
N THR A 144 1.28 11.13 4.13
CA THR A 144 0.29 10.27 4.77
C THR A 144 0.60 8.79 4.54
N ILE A 145 1.01 8.43 3.32
CA ILE A 145 1.49 7.08 2.98
C ILE A 145 2.68 6.69 3.87
N ALA A 146 3.69 7.55 3.98
CA ALA A 146 4.88 7.29 4.77
C ALA A 146 4.56 7.12 6.26
N ARG A 147 3.68 7.96 6.82
CA ARG A 147 3.21 7.87 8.21
C ARG A 147 2.48 6.56 8.47
N ASN A 148 1.55 6.18 7.60
CA ASN A 148 0.76 4.97 7.78
C ASN A 148 1.64 3.71 7.65
N ALA A 149 2.56 3.69 6.69
CA ALA A 149 3.48 2.57 6.50
C ALA A 149 4.46 2.43 7.68
N LEU A 150 4.99 3.55 8.22
CA LEU A 150 5.86 3.55 9.39
C LEU A 150 5.15 3.05 10.65
N LYS A 151 3.89 3.46 10.85
CA LYS A 151 3.06 2.98 11.95
C LYS A 151 2.82 1.47 11.85
N GLN A 152 2.50 0.98 10.64
CA GLN A 152 2.27 -0.44 10.40
C GLN A 152 3.54 -1.29 10.61
N GLU A 153 4.71 -0.82 10.18
CA GLU A 153 5.98 -1.50 10.45
C GLU A 153 6.22 -1.63 11.96
N THR A 154 5.99 -0.55 12.71
CA THR A 154 6.15 -0.52 14.17
C THR A 154 5.19 -1.51 14.86
N ASP A 155 3.92 -1.54 14.46
CA ASP A 155 2.93 -2.48 15.01
C ASP A 155 3.29 -3.95 14.71
N VAL A 156 3.83 -4.23 13.52
CA VAL A 156 4.27 -5.58 13.12
C VAL A 156 5.50 -6.02 13.91
N GLU A 157 6.49 -5.13 14.11
CA GLU A 157 7.66 -5.41 14.96
C GLU A 157 7.19 -5.73 16.39
N ILE A 158 6.29 -4.92 16.97
CA ILE A 158 5.73 -5.16 18.31
C ILE A 158 4.99 -6.49 18.40
N GLN A 159 4.11 -6.82 17.44
CA GLN A 159 3.40 -8.10 17.44
C GLN A 159 4.31 -9.31 17.25
N SER A 160 5.48 -9.13 16.63
CA SER A 160 6.46 -10.21 16.46
C SER A 160 7.25 -10.48 17.74
N GLU A 161 7.55 -9.43 18.51
CA GLU A 161 8.21 -9.54 19.80
C GLU A 161 7.24 -9.94 20.92
N PHE A 162 5.98 -9.49 20.84
CA PHE A 162 4.93 -9.70 21.83
C PHE A 162 3.61 -10.10 21.14
N PRO A 163 3.46 -11.38 20.74
CA PRO A 163 2.23 -11.84 20.11
C PRO A 163 1.05 -11.75 21.09
N GLU A 164 -0.10 -11.29 20.59
CA GLU A 164 -1.32 -11.24 21.41
C GLU A 164 -1.71 -12.64 21.91
N PRO A 165 -2.19 -12.75 23.16
CA PRO A 165 -2.60 -14.04 23.71
C PRO A 165 -3.78 -14.61 22.91
N ILE A 166 -3.59 -15.82 22.36
CA ILE A 166 -4.64 -16.57 21.68
C ILE A 166 -5.76 -16.85 22.68
N LYS A 167 -6.93 -16.25 22.48
CA LYS A 167 -8.13 -16.57 23.25
C LYS A 167 -8.64 -17.93 22.79
N LEU A 168 -8.34 -18.98 23.56
CA LEU A 168 -9.02 -20.26 23.43
C LEU A 168 -10.46 -20.06 23.93
N SER A 169 -11.41 -19.88 23.01
CA SER A 169 -12.82 -20.04 23.37
C SER A 169 -13.04 -21.49 23.73
N ASN A 170 -13.37 -21.77 24.99
CA ASN A 170 -13.85 -23.08 25.42
C ASN A 170 -15.09 -23.43 24.57
N THR A 171 -14.93 -24.34 23.61
CA THR A 171 -16.04 -25.10 23.08
C THR A 171 -16.58 -25.90 24.25
N GLU A 172 -17.66 -25.41 24.88
CA GLU A 172 -18.42 -26.23 25.81
C GLU A 172 -18.82 -27.52 25.08
N PRO A 173 -18.57 -28.72 25.65
CA PRO A 173 -19.05 -29.94 25.05
C PRO A 173 -20.59 -29.87 24.93
N PRO A 174 -21.19 -30.44 23.89
CA PRO A 174 -22.64 -30.41 23.72
C PRO A 174 -23.29 -30.98 24.98
N ARG A 175 -24.13 -30.17 25.65
CA ARG A 175 -24.93 -30.62 26.78
C ARG A 175 -25.73 -31.84 26.33
N GLN A 176 -25.42 -32.98 26.95
CA GLN A 176 -26.25 -34.18 26.90
C GLN A 176 -27.62 -33.81 27.48
N GLU A 177 -28.62 -33.65 26.61
CA GLU A 177 -30.01 -33.68 27.04
C GLU A 177 -30.31 -35.11 27.46
N ASN A 178 -30.36 -35.32 28.78
CA ASN A 178 -30.79 -36.57 29.37
C ASN A 178 -32.18 -36.38 29.99
N CYS A 179 -33.12 -37.16 29.47
CA CYS A 179 -34.33 -37.69 30.11
C CYS A 179 -35.51 -36.73 30.42
N SER A 180 -36.68 -37.09 29.88
CA SER A 180 -37.95 -36.96 30.60
C SER A 180 -38.61 -38.33 30.70
N CYS A 181 -39.10 -38.56 31.91
CA CYS A 181 -39.88 -39.68 32.42
C CYS A 181 -41.17 -39.95 31.65
#